data_AF-A0A969A855-F1
#
_entry.id   AF-A0A969A855-F1
#
_cell.length_a   1.000
_cell.length_b   1.000
_cell.length_c   1.000
_cell.angle_alpha   90.00
_cell.angle_beta   90.00
_cell.angle_gamma   90.00
#
_symmetry.space_group_name_H-M   'P 1'
#
loop_
_entity.id
_entity.type
_entity.pdbx_description
1 polymer ?
#
loop_
_entity_poly.entity_id
_entity_poly.type
_entity_poly.pdbx_seq_one_letter_code
_entity_poly.pdbx_strand_id
1 'polypeptide(L)'
;MTFETVTEFFQSPGLGRVEQAIIADKRGRVFFDGTYWPAQFYNSEQPKIAEAKTWVSVLGRRGLTLLVAPAVTVLPTAVYL
;
A
#
# COMPACT_ATOMS: atom_id res chain seq x y z
N MET A 1 25.09 -2.61 15.43
CA MET A 1 25.00 -2.80 13.98
C MET A 1 23.59 -2.44 13.56
N THR A 2 23.40 -1.30 12.91
CA THR A 2 22.08 -0.85 12.45
C THR A 2 21.93 -1.31 11.00
N PHE A 3 21.04 -2.26 10.74
CA PHE A 3 20.73 -2.64 9.36
C PHE A 3 19.88 -1.53 8.75
N GLU A 4 20.44 -0.76 7.83
CA GLU A 4 19.68 0.24 7.09
C GLU A 4 18.68 -0.50 6.19
N THR A 5 17.40 -0.47 6.54
CA THR A 5 16.35 -1.00 5.66
C THR A 5 16.23 -0.13 4.42
N VAL A 6 16.78 -0.61 3.30
CA VAL A 6 16.67 0.02 1.99
C VAL A 6 15.19 0.06 1.56
N THR A 7 14.80 1.22 1.04
CA THR A 7 13.48 1.42 0.42
C THR A 7 13.63 1.24 -1.09
N GLU A 8 12.86 0.31 -1.65
CA GLU A 8 12.84 -0.01 -3.07
C GLU A 8 11.46 0.31 -3.63
N PHE A 9 11.38 1.23 -4.59
CA PHE A 9 10.13 1.51 -5.31
C PHE A 9 10.01 0.60 -6.53
N PHE A 10 8.80 0.12 -6.79
CA PHE A 10 8.50 -0.60 -8.02
C PHE A 10 8.41 0.37 -9.18
N GLN A 11 8.78 -0.08 -10.39
CA GLN A 11 8.71 0.74 -11.61
C GLN A 11 7.29 1.21 -11.92
N SER A 12 6.29 0.46 -11.48
CA SER A 12 4.88 0.82 -11.60
C SER A 12 4.15 0.40 -10.33
N PRO A 13 3.30 1.26 -9.75
CA PRO A 13 2.46 0.89 -8.63
C PRO A 13 1.55 -0.29 -8.99
N GLY A 14 1.50 -1.29 -8.12
CA GLY A 14 0.57 -2.41 -8.23
C GLY A 14 -0.70 -2.19 -7.41
N LEU A 15 -1.73 -3.00 -7.64
CA LEU A 15 -2.92 -3.05 -6.77
C LEU A 15 -2.80 -4.22 -5.79
N GLY A 16 -2.99 -3.92 -4.50
CA GLY A 16 -3.01 -4.91 -3.44
C GLY A 16 -4.33 -4.87 -2.67
N ARG A 17 -4.83 -6.05 -2.29
CA ARG A 17 -6.06 -6.17 -1.47
C ARG A 17 -5.70 -6.19 0.00
N VAL A 18 -6.29 -5.32 0.81
CA VAL A 18 -6.07 -5.25 2.25
C VAL A 18 -6.76 -6.43 2.92
N GLU A 19 -6.01 -7.26 3.64
CA GLU A 19 -6.54 -8.38 4.40
C GLU A 19 -6.69 -8.04 5.88
N GLN A 20 -5.75 -7.26 6.39
CA GLN A 20 -5.78 -6.74 7.75
C GLN A 20 -5.58 -5.24 7.68
N ALA A 21 -6.46 -4.49 8.35
CA ALA A 21 -6.49 -3.04 8.28
C ALA A 21 -5.12 -2.42 8.56
N ILE A 22 -4.79 -1.40 7.77
CA ILE A 22 -3.56 -0.61 7.91
C ILE A 22 -4.00 0.74 8.49
N ILE A 23 -3.39 1.14 9.59
CA ILE A 23 -3.58 2.45 10.21
C ILE A 23 -2.23 3.12 10.37
N ALA A 24 -2.18 4.45 10.51
CA ALA A 24 -0.94 5.24 10.49
C ALA A 24 0.21 4.63 11.31
N ASP A 25 -0.05 4.20 12.54
CA ASP A 25 0.97 3.67 13.47
C ASP A 25 0.99 2.14 13.60
N LYS A 26 0.18 1.42 12.81
CA LYS A 26 0.11 -0.05 12.89
C LYS A 26 0.07 -0.68 11.51
N ARG A 27 1.05 -1.55 11.28
CA ARG A 27 1.14 -2.37 10.07
C ARG A 27 -0.09 -3.27 9.95
N GLY A 28 -0.64 -3.30 8.75
CA GLY A 28 -1.67 -4.27 8.35
C GLY A 28 -1.07 -5.35 7.46
N ARG A 29 -1.94 -6.02 6.71
CA ARG A 29 -1.55 -7.03 5.71
C ARG A 29 -2.24 -6.77 4.40
N VAL A 30 -1.51 -7.01 3.32
CA VAL A 30 -2.00 -6.89 1.94
C VAL A 30 -1.69 -8.18 1.21
N PHE A 31 -2.67 -8.70 0.46
CA PHE A 31 -2.44 -9.71 -0.55
C PHE A 31 -1.96 -9.02 -1.83
N PHE A 32 -0.72 -9.32 -2.22
CA PHE A 32 -0.05 -8.71 -3.37
C PHE A 32 0.89 -9.75 -3.99
N ASP A 33 0.85 -9.86 -5.32
CA ASP A 33 1.68 -10.79 -6.10
C ASP A 33 1.56 -12.25 -5.62
N GLY A 34 0.33 -12.71 -5.39
CA GLY A 34 0.05 -14.10 -5.05
C GLY A 34 0.31 -14.49 -3.58
N THR A 35 0.74 -13.58 -2.71
CA THR A 35 1.00 -13.88 -1.29
C THR A 35 0.67 -12.73 -0.34
N TYR A 36 0.76 -12.99 0.96
CA TYR A 36 0.44 -12.04 2.04
C TYR A 36 1.69 -11.33 2.56
N TRP A 37 1.66 -10.01 2.52
CA TRP A 37 2.75 -9.17 2.97
C TRP A 37 2.34 -8.25 4.12
N PRO A 38 3.23 -7.97 5.09
CA PRO A 38 3.01 -6.85 5.99
C PRO A 38 3.06 -5.54 5.19
N ALA A 39 2.18 -4.61 5.51
CA ALA A 39 2.05 -3.35 4.79
C ALA A 39 1.89 -2.16 5.73
N GLN A 40 2.41 -1.01 5.30
CA GLN A 40 2.29 0.26 6.00
C GLN A 40 2.16 1.40 4.99
N PHE A 41 1.57 2.52 5.40
CA PHE A 41 1.54 3.70 4.56
C PHE A 41 2.95 4.24 4.32
N TYR A 42 3.25 4.61 3.07
CA TYR A 42 4.53 5.23 2.72
C TYR A 42 4.69 6.62 3.39
N ASN A 43 3.59 7.36 3.49
CA ASN A 43 3.55 8.68 4.13
C ASN A 43 2.35 8.78 5.08
N SER A 44 2.66 8.97 6.37
CA SER A 44 1.73 9.06 7.52
C SER A 44 1.26 10.49 7.85
N GLU A 45 1.62 11.50 7.04
CA GLU A 45 1.25 12.91 7.28
C GLU A 45 -0.26 13.18 7.38
N GLN A 46 -1.09 12.20 7.02
CA GLN A 46 -2.52 12.21 7.33
C GLN A 46 -2.90 10.89 8.00
N PRO A 47 -3.79 10.90 9.00
CA PRO A 47 -4.35 9.68 9.57
C PRO A 47 -5.13 8.95 8.47
N LYS A 48 -4.46 7.98 7.85
CA LYS A 48 -5.04 7.12 6.81
C LYS A 48 -5.40 5.79 7.45
N ILE A 49 -6.58 5.29 7.09
CA ILE A 49 -7.04 3.95 7.41
C ILE A 49 -7.32 3.27 6.08
N ALA A 50 -6.72 2.11 5.86
CA ALA A 50 -7.14 1.20 4.81
C ALA A 50 -7.85 0.03 5.48
N GLU A 51 -9.15 -0.09 5.24
CA GLU A 51 -9.99 -1.13 5.85
C GLU A 51 -9.76 -2.48 5.18
N ALA A 52 -10.06 -3.57 5.90
CA ALA A 52 -10.03 -4.90 5.30
C ALA A 52 -10.96 -4.98 4.08
N LYS A 53 -10.58 -5.79 3.10
CA LYS A 53 -11.24 -5.99 1.81
C LYS A 53 -11.25 -4.77 0.87
N THR A 54 -10.56 -3.70 1.22
CA THR A 54 -10.33 -2.56 0.30
C THR A 54 -9.08 -2.76 -0.56
N TRP A 55 -8.91 -1.93 -1.58
CA TRP A 55 -7.75 -1.94 -2.45
C TRP A 55 -6.84 -0.74 -2.15
N VAL A 56 -5.54 -0.98 -2.22
CA VAL A 56 -4.49 0.03 -2.06
C VAL A 56 -3.48 -0.06 -3.20
N SER A 57 -2.83 1.05 -3.50
CA SER A 57 -1.69 1.08 -4.41
C SER A 57 -0.43 0.66 -3.65
N VAL A 58 0.25 -0.37 -4.13
CA VAL A 58 1.54 -0.85 -3.63
C VAL A 58 2.65 -0.16 -4.42
N LEU A 59 3.37 0.73 -3.74
CA LEU A 59 4.39 1.59 -4.36
C LEU A 59 5.78 0.92 -4.40
N GLY A 60 6.02 0.00 -3.48
CA GLY A 60 7.34 -0.59 -3.26
C GLY A 60 7.41 -1.32 -1.93
N ARG A 61 8.63 -1.51 -1.42
CA ARG A 61 8.88 -2.14 -0.13
C ARG A 61 10.03 -1.48 0.63
N ARG A 62 10.00 -1.61 1.94
CA ARG A 62 11.10 -1.32 2.85
C ARG A 62 11.46 -2.59 3.60
N GLY A 63 12.53 -3.26 3.18
CA GLY A 63 12.80 -4.64 3.58
C GLY A 63 11.63 -5.57 3.24
N LEU A 64 11.07 -6.24 4.24
CA LEU A 64 9.92 -7.16 4.07
C LEU A 64 8.54 -6.49 4.17
N THR A 65 8.47 -5.17 4.35
CA THR A 65 7.20 -4.45 4.51
C THR A 65 6.85 -3.69 3.24
N LEU A 66 5.67 -3.93 2.68
CA LEU A 66 5.15 -3.16 1.55
C LEU A 66 4.81 -1.73 1.96
N LEU A 67 5.11 -0.81 1.07
CA LEU A 67 4.77 0.61 1.19
C LEU A 67 3.55 0.88 0.34
N VAL A 68 2.47 1.35 0.96
CA VAL A 68 1.19 1.55 0.29
C VAL A 68 0.68 2.98 0.35
N ALA A 69 -0.22 3.30 -0.56
CA ALA A 69 -1.01 4.53 -0.60
C ALA A 69 -2.48 4.18 -0.91
N PRO A 70 -3.43 5.09 -0.61
CA PRO A 70 -4.81 4.94 -1.08
C PRO A 70 -4.82 4.64 -2.58
N ALA A 71 -5.64 3.68 -3.02
CA ALA A 71 -5.75 3.38 -4.44
C ALA A 71 -6.21 4.65 -5.17
N VAL A 72 -5.43 5.09 -6.16
CA VAL A 72 -5.89 6.15 -7.05
C VAL A 72 -6.97 5.53 -7.92
N THR A 73 -8.23 5.82 -7.61
CA THR A 73 -9.32 5.54 -8.55
C THR A 73 -9.05 6.42 -9.77
N VAL A 74 -8.40 5.87 -10.79
CA VAL A 74 -8.54 6.41 -12.13
C VAL A 74 -9.99 6.16 -12.52
N LEU A 75 -10.88 7.09 -12.16
CA LEU A 75 -12.17 7.16 -12.81
C LEU A 75 -11.85 7.33 -14.29
N PRO A 76 -12.25 6.42 -15.20
CA PRO A 76 -12.30 6.80 -16.59
C PRO A 76 -13.20 8.03 -16.60
N THR A 77 -12.66 9.17 -17.02
CA THR A 77 -13.45 10.39 -17.22
C THR A 77 -14.60 9.96 -18.12
N ALA A 78 -15.78 9.76 -17.52
CA ALA A 78 -16.99 9.53 -18.27
C ALA A 78 -17.20 10.84 -19.02
N VAL A 79 -16.79 10.85 -20.28
CA VAL A 79 -17.20 11.87 -21.24
C VAL A 79 -18.71 11.70 -21.34
N TYR A 80 -19.44 12.47 -20.53
CA TYR A 80 -20.86 12.68 -20.75
C TYR A 80 -20.96 13.44 -22.09
N LEU A 81 -21.42 12.73 -23.12
CA LEU A 81 -21.91 13.29 -24.37
C LEU A 81 -23.23 14.03 -24.12
#